data_AF-A0A2K8VCU6-F1
#
_entry.id   AF-A0A2K8VCU6-F1
#
_cell.length_a   1.000
_cell.length_b   1.000
_cell.length_c   1.000
_cell.angle_alpha   90.00
_cell.angle_beta   90.00
_cell.angle_gamma   90.00
#
_symmetry.space_group_name_H-M   'P 1'
#
loop_
_entity.id
_entity.type
_entity.pdbx_description
1 polymer ?
#
loop_
_entity_poly.entity_id
_entity_poly.type
_entity_poly.pdbx_seq_one_letter_code
_entity_poly.pdbx_strand_id
1 'polypeptide(L)'
;MRILNVLILIIPSLLMCQEFSFDVNTNEGFIESVYILDGNRVIKISESIDEIYQFKSSSRAKDFLQNRDYSSIPKNKYQVGETTIFMNSVSSVEYYTSNTSSGLSGQIKSINNLTFTYAPDNSWNKNSGVVGKLTKIGNVSITYWTSAGYTERGRYRGKIKSLGGRQFQYEGWSNWGEKARIVGKLTSIGKLKINYYETDYDRGYKGKLKSIGKVKFVYYGETRTNSKANIVGKFKQRLGKDLRLTIH
;
A
#
# COMPACT_ATOMS: atom_id res chain seq x y z
N MET A 1 32.98 50.22 15.42
CA MET A 1 31.85 49.28 15.64
C MET A 1 31.59 48.54 14.34
N ARG A 2 31.97 47.26 14.25
CA ARG A 2 31.65 46.40 13.10
C ARG A 2 30.34 45.66 13.40
N ILE A 3 29.31 45.96 12.62
CA ILE A 3 28.03 45.25 12.67
C ILE A 3 28.24 43.89 11.98
N LEU A 4 28.22 42.82 12.77
CA LEU A 4 28.26 41.45 12.27
C LEU A 4 26.83 41.05 11.88
N ASN A 5 26.50 41.18 10.60
CA ASN A 5 25.25 40.65 10.06
C ASN A 5 25.34 39.12 10.03
N VAL A 6 24.72 38.46 11.02
CA VAL A 6 24.54 37.01 11.01
C VAL A 6 23.40 36.69 10.05
N LEU A 7 23.75 36.23 8.86
CA LEU A 7 22.82 35.68 7.88
C LEU A 7 22.38 34.28 8.37
N ILE A 8 21.22 34.18 9.03
CA ILE A 8 20.63 32.89 9.38
C ILE A 8 20.09 32.26 8.10
N LEU A 9 20.89 31.39 7.49
CA LEU A 9 20.44 30.46 6.45
C LEU A 9 19.42 29.50 7.08
N ILE A 10 18.13 29.77 6.87
CA ILE A 10 17.07 28.80 7.08
C ILE A 10 17.31 27.70 6.05
N ILE A 11 18.07 26.68 6.43
CA ILE A 11 18.09 25.42 5.71
C ILE A 11 16.63 24.96 5.71
N PRO A 12 15.96 24.79 4.57
CA PRO A 12 14.65 24.15 4.57
C PRO A 12 14.92 22.74 5.08
N SER A 13 14.62 22.51 6.36
CA SER A 13 14.51 21.15 6.88
C SER A 13 13.54 20.49 5.93
N LEU A 14 14.03 19.55 5.12
CA LEU A 14 13.19 18.65 4.36
C LEU A 14 12.25 18.02 5.38
N LEU A 15 11.07 18.60 5.55
CA LEU A 15 9.95 18.02 6.25
C LEU A 15 9.54 16.84 5.38
N MET A 16 10.27 15.73 5.50
CA MET A 16 9.88 14.47 4.91
C MET A 16 8.54 14.14 5.54
N CYS A 17 7.48 14.38 4.76
CA CYS A 17 6.12 14.06 5.17
C CYS A 17 6.04 12.53 5.28
N GLN A 18 5.37 12.02 6.32
CA GLN A 18 5.02 10.61 6.34
C GLN A 18 4.06 10.35 5.17
N GLU A 19 4.52 9.55 4.21
CA GLU A 19 3.80 9.24 2.98
C GLU A 19 3.12 7.87 3.05
N PHE A 20 3.62 6.98 3.91
CA PHE A 20 3.18 5.61 4.00
C PHE A 20 2.74 5.25 5.41
N SER A 21 1.81 4.33 5.51
CA SER A 21 1.55 3.62 6.75
C SER A 21 1.24 2.16 6.46
N PHE A 22 1.79 1.26 7.25
CA PHE A 22 1.65 -0.18 7.05
C PHE A 22 0.90 -0.80 8.21
N ASP A 23 -0.06 -1.65 7.88
CA ASP A 23 -0.63 -2.59 8.84
C ASP A 23 0.19 -3.88 8.72
N VAL A 24 0.89 -4.24 9.79
CA VAL A 24 1.80 -5.39 9.80
C VAL A 24 1.30 -6.42 10.79
N ASN A 25 1.07 -7.64 10.32
CA ASN A 25 0.90 -8.78 11.20
C ASN A 25 2.26 -9.14 11.80
N THR A 26 2.60 -8.59 12.97
CA THR A 26 3.93 -8.77 13.55
C THR A 26 4.18 -10.19 14.02
N ASN A 27 3.14 -10.97 14.34
CA ASN A 27 3.31 -12.36 14.77
C ASN A 27 3.65 -13.26 13.59
N GLU A 28 2.90 -13.13 12.50
CA GLU A 28 3.13 -13.92 11.30
C GLU A 28 4.27 -13.37 10.44
N GLY A 29 4.56 -12.07 10.55
CA GLY A 29 5.64 -11.38 9.87
C GLY A 29 5.32 -11.07 8.42
N PHE A 30 4.15 -10.49 8.13
CA PHE A 30 3.80 -10.03 6.80
C PHE A 30 3.02 -8.70 6.83
N ILE A 31 2.97 -8.04 5.67
CA ILE A 31 2.22 -6.79 5.50
C ILE A 31 0.80 -7.16 5.08
N GLU A 32 -0.19 -6.71 5.85
CA GLU A 32 -1.61 -6.93 5.53
C GLU A 32 -2.11 -5.88 4.55
N SER A 33 -1.77 -4.61 4.80
CA SER A 33 -2.10 -3.52 3.89
C SER A 33 -1.16 -2.33 4.01
N VAL A 34 -1.15 -1.51 2.97
CA VAL A 34 -0.40 -0.27 2.87
C VAL A 34 -1.37 0.88 2.63
N TYR A 35 -1.15 1.98 3.34
CA TYR A 35 -1.90 3.21 3.22
C TYR A 35 -0.95 4.27 2.65
N ILE A 36 -1.39 4.94 1.60
CA ILE A 36 -0.59 5.95 0.90
C ILE A 36 -1.32 7.29 0.98
N LEU A 37 -0.60 8.31 1.43
CA LEU A 37 -1.07 9.69 1.41
C LEU A 37 -0.98 10.28 0.00
N ASP A 38 -2.09 10.86 -0.44
CA ASP A 38 -2.22 11.50 -1.74
C ASP A 38 -3.07 12.78 -1.63
N GLY A 39 -2.40 13.88 -1.31
CA GLY A 39 -3.06 15.16 -1.02
C GLY A 39 -3.93 15.05 0.23
N ASN A 40 -5.24 15.25 0.06
CA ASN A 40 -6.25 15.08 1.11
C ASN A 40 -6.92 13.70 1.08
N ARG A 41 -6.30 12.72 0.42
CA ARG A 41 -6.76 11.32 0.37
C ARG A 41 -5.78 10.39 1.06
N VAL A 42 -6.31 9.34 1.67
CA VAL A 42 -5.53 8.15 2.07
C VAL A 42 -6.06 6.95 1.29
N ILE A 43 -5.18 6.20 0.66
CA ILE A 43 -5.52 5.08 -0.21
C ILE A 43 -4.99 3.80 0.43
N LYS A 44 -5.87 2.87 0.79
CA LYS A 44 -5.55 1.55 1.36
C LYS A 44 -5.41 0.51 0.26
N ILE A 45 -4.36 -0.30 0.37
CA ILE A 45 -3.93 -1.26 -0.64
C ILE A 45 -3.45 -2.54 0.04
N SER A 46 -4.13 -3.66 -0.20
CA SER A 46 -3.63 -5.01 0.12
C SER A 46 -2.98 -5.64 -1.11
N GLU A 47 -3.76 -5.79 -2.18
CA GLU A 47 -3.31 -6.24 -3.50
C GLU A 47 -3.78 -5.32 -4.63
N SER A 48 -4.96 -4.71 -4.45
CA SER A 48 -5.54 -3.66 -5.27
C SER A 48 -5.96 -2.48 -4.39
N ILE A 49 -6.64 -1.48 -4.95
CA ILE A 49 -7.19 -0.39 -4.13
C ILE A 49 -8.43 -0.89 -3.40
N ASP A 50 -8.33 -1.06 -2.08
CA ASP A 50 -9.44 -1.56 -1.26
C ASP A 50 -10.35 -0.41 -0.84
N GLU A 51 -9.74 0.65 -0.31
CA GLU A 51 -10.45 1.78 0.29
C GLU A 51 -9.77 3.11 -0.05
N ILE A 52 -10.57 4.15 -0.26
CA ILE A 52 -10.12 5.54 -0.44
C ILE A 52 -10.82 6.42 0.59
N TYR A 53 -10.05 7.13 1.39
CA TYR A 53 -10.53 8.04 2.40
C TYR A 53 -10.30 9.48 1.95
N GLN A 54 -11.37 10.17 1.51
CA GLN A 54 -11.33 11.55 1.07
C GLN A 54 -11.66 12.51 2.24
N PHE A 55 -10.62 13.16 2.74
CA PHE A 55 -10.73 14.13 3.83
C PHE A 55 -11.00 15.55 3.32
N LYS A 56 -11.51 16.41 4.21
CA LYS A 56 -11.69 17.85 3.92
C LYS A 56 -10.36 18.58 3.69
N SER A 57 -9.26 18.09 4.25
CA SER A 57 -7.94 18.71 4.13
C SER A 57 -6.82 17.67 4.19
N SER A 58 -5.66 18.02 3.63
CA SER A 58 -4.44 17.19 3.67
C SER A 58 -3.95 16.96 5.10
N SER A 59 -4.19 17.90 6.01
CA SER A 59 -3.86 17.74 7.43
C SER A 59 -4.63 16.61 8.08
N ARG A 60 -5.94 16.48 7.79
CA ARG A 60 -6.76 15.39 8.33
C ARG A 60 -6.41 14.05 7.71
N ALA A 61 -6.12 14.03 6.41
CA ALA A 61 -5.63 12.81 5.75
C ALA A 61 -4.31 12.33 6.38
N LYS A 62 -3.39 13.26 6.64
CA LYS A 62 -2.13 12.97 7.32
C LYS A 62 -2.36 12.47 8.74
N ASP A 63 -3.22 13.13 9.51
CA ASP A 63 -3.55 12.72 10.88
C ASP A 63 -4.12 11.28 10.92
N PHE A 64 -5.08 10.97 10.05
CA PHE A 64 -5.61 9.61 9.90
C PHE A 64 -4.53 8.59 9.52
N LEU A 65 -3.65 8.93 8.56
CA LEU A 65 -2.54 8.07 8.15
C LEU A 65 -1.63 7.72 9.33
N GLN A 66 -1.37 8.69 10.22
CA GLN A 66 -0.44 8.57 11.34
C GLN A 66 -1.03 7.85 12.53
N ASN A 67 -2.29 8.14 12.86
CA ASN A 67 -2.90 7.75 14.12
C ASN A 67 -3.92 6.61 13.96
N ARG A 68 -4.37 6.31 12.73
CA ARG A 68 -5.44 5.33 12.46
C ARG A 68 -6.69 5.59 13.32
N ASP A 69 -7.04 6.85 13.54
CA ASP A 69 -8.26 7.20 14.27
C ASP A 69 -9.49 6.93 13.40
N TYR A 70 -10.08 5.76 13.56
CA TYR A 70 -11.26 5.34 12.82
C TYR A 70 -12.50 6.21 13.09
N SER A 71 -12.53 6.97 14.19
CA SER A 71 -13.62 7.91 14.46
C SER A 71 -13.60 9.14 13.52
N SER A 72 -12.44 9.42 12.93
CA SER A 72 -12.22 10.50 11.97
C SER A 72 -12.60 10.14 10.53
N ILE A 73 -12.98 8.87 10.27
CA ILE A 73 -13.32 8.40 8.94
C ILE A 73 -14.52 9.17 8.37
N PRO A 74 -14.45 9.64 7.12
CA PRO A 74 -15.57 10.30 6.50
C PRO A 74 -16.80 9.38 6.40
N LYS A 75 -17.99 9.89 6.72
CA LYS A 75 -19.18 9.06 6.93
C LYS A 75 -19.88 8.58 5.66
N ASN A 76 -19.80 9.34 4.56
CA ASN A 76 -20.48 8.94 3.33
C ASN A 76 -19.66 7.86 2.63
N LYS A 77 -20.29 6.72 2.33
CA LYS A 77 -19.65 5.53 1.77
C LYS A 77 -20.26 5.19 0.40
N TYR A 78 -19.42 4.97 -0.60
CA TYR A 78 -19.85 4.54 -1.94
C TYR A 78 -18.97 3.40 -2.44
N GLN A 79 -19.58 2.50 -3.22
CA GLN A 79 -18.83 1.47 -3.94
C GLN A 79 -18.51 1.96 -5.35
N VAL A 80 -17.24 1.94 -5.70
CA VAL A 80 -16.69 2.41 -6.96
C VAL A 80 -15.90 1.25 -7.58
N GLY A 81 -16.61 0.41 -8.33
CA GLY A 81 -16.09 -0.91 -8.72
C GLY A 81 -15.96 -1.79 -7.48
N GLU A 82 -14.78 -2.37 -7.27
CA GLU A 82 -14.45 -3.17 -6.07
C GLU A 82 -13.93 -2.30 -4.91
N THR A 83 -13.72 -1.00 -5.13
CA THR A 83 -13.15 -0.08 -4.15
C THR A 83 -14.23 0.64 -3.37
N THR A 84 -14.08 0.71 -2.04
CA THR A 84 -14.93 1.57 -1.20
C THR A 84 -14.33 2.97 -1.10
N ILE A 85 -15.12 4.02 -1.36
CA ILE A 85 -14.72 5.40 -1.08
C ILE A 85 -15.51 5.99 0.09
N PHE A 86 -14.80 6.65 0.99
CA PHE A 86 -15.33 7.41 2.12
C PHE A 86 -15.14 8.90 1.88
N MET A 87 -16.22 9.70 1.96
CA MET A 87 -16.18 11.16 1.71
C MET A 87 -16.90 11.96 2.80
N ASN A 88 -16.39 13.16 3.07
CA ASN A 88 -16.98 14.05 4.09
C ASN A 88 -18.28 14.71 3.62
N SER A 89 -18.39 14.99 2.32
CA SER A 89 -19.52 15.67 1.71
C SER A 89 -19.66 15.22 0.27
N VAL A 90 -20.91 15.00 -0.16
CA VAL A 90 -21.27 14.64 -1.52
C VAL A 90 -22.39 15.55 -1.99
N SER A 91 -22.13 16.30 -3.07
CA SER A 91 -23.07 17.20 -3.73
C SER A 91 -23.58 16.63 -5.05
N SER A 92 -22.80 15.78 -5.72
CA SER A 92 -23.20 15.13 -6.97
C SER A 92 -22.56 13.76 -7.14
N VAL A 93 -23.27 12.86 -7.83
CA VAL A 93 -22.75 11.56 -8.26
C VAL A 93 -23.18 11.36 -9.71
N GLU A 94 -22.22 11.15 -10.60
CA GLU A 94 -22.50 10.77 -11.99
C GLU A 94 -22.19 9.30 -12.21
N TYR A 95 -22.95 8.66 -13.09
CA TYR A 95 -22.78 7.27 -13.47
C TYR A 95 -22.44 7.15 -14.95
N TYR A 96 -21.69 6.11 -15.30
CA TYR A 96 -21.58 5.66 -16.68
C TYR A 96 -22.94 5.13 -17.14
N THR A 97 -23.44 5.59 -18.28
CA THR A 97 -24.73 5.22 -18.86
C THR A 97 -24.57 4.22 -20.02
N SER A 98 -25.67 3.79 -20.63
CA SER A 98 -25.71 2.77 -21.71
C SER A 98 -24.89 3.10 -22.97
N ASN A 99 -24.44 4.35 -23.13
CA ASN A 99 -23.61 4.78 -24.27
C ASN A 99 -22.10 4.61 -24.01
N THR A 100 -21.72 3.82 -23.00
CA THR A 100 -20.34 3.64 -22.55
C THR A 100 -19.87 2.22 -22.84
N SER A 101 -18.55 1.99 -22.90
CA SER A 101 -17.97 0.68 -23.22
C SER A 101 -18.57 -0.43 -22.34
N SER A 102 -18.84 -1.61 -22.93
CA SER A 102 -19.42 -2.76 -22.24
C SER A 102 -18.72 -3.04 -20.90
N GLY A 103 -19.49 -3.21 -19.82
CA GLY A 103 -19.00 -3.45 -18.46
C GLY A 103 -18.86 -2.22 -17.56
N LEU A 104 -19.08 -1.00 -18.07
CA LEU A 104 -19.00 0.23 -17.27
C LEU A 104 -20.37 0.80 -16.86
N SER A 105 -21.44 0.44 -17.55
CA SER A 105 -22.79 0.97 -17.27
C SER A 105 -23.19 0.71 -15.82
N GLY A 106 -23.67 1.75 -15.13
CA GLY A 106 -24.03 1.71 -13.72
C GLY A 106 -22.86 1.90 -12.75
N GLN A 107 -21.60 1.92 -13.21
CA GLN A 107 -20.47 2.30 -12.36
C GLN A 107 -20.44 3.81 -12.13
N ILE A 108 -19.93 4.22 -10.96
CA ILE A 108 -19.76 5.63 -10.61
C ILE A 108 -18.66 6.25 -11.47
N LYS A 109 -19.04 7.22 -12.30
CA LYS A 109 -18.12 7.99 -13.14
C LYS A 109 -17.44 9.11 -12.34
N SER A 110 -18.19 9.77 -11.45
CA SER A 110 -17.64 10.79 -10.57
C SER A 110 -18.48 10.97 -9.30
N ILE A 111 -17.82 11.48 -8.26
CA ILE A 111 -18.47 12.02 -7.07
C ILE A 111 -17.92 13.42 -6.84
N ASN A 112 -18.77 14.44 -6.85
CA ASN A 112 -18.38 15.84 -6.96
C ASN A 112 -17.47 16.01 -8.20
N ASN A 113 -16.29 16.60 -8.02
CA ASN A 113 -15.30 16.79 -9.09
C ASN A 113 -14.28 15.64 -9.19
N LEU A 114 -14.42 14.60 -8.35
CA LEU A 114 -13.51 13.46 -8.36
C LEU A 114 -13.98 12.43 -9.37
N THR A 115 -13.19 12.19 -10.41
CA THR A 115 -13.52 11.26 -11.50
C THR A 115 -12.88 9.89 -11.29
N PHE A 116 -13.52 8.86 -11.81
CA PHE A 116 -13.06 7.48 -11.75
C PHE A 116 -13.00 6.88 -13.15
N THR A 117 -12.05 5.99 -13.37
CA THR A 117 -11.98 5.17 -14.59
C THR A 117 -11.63 3.76 -14.19
N TYR A 118 -12.06 2.80 -14.99
CA TYR A 118 -11.98 1.39 -14.67
C TYR A 118 -11.24 0.62 -15.76
N ALA A 119 -10.73 -0.55 -15.39
CA ALA A 119 -10.12 -1.48 -16.32
C ALA A 119 -11.23 -2.09 -17.20
N PRO A 120 -11.18 -1.91 -18.53
CA PRO A 120 -12.21 -2.44 -19.43
C PRO A 120 -12.14 -3.97 -19.50
N ASP A 121 -13.24 -4.59 -19.92
CA ASP A 121 -13.32 -6.02 -20.21
C ASP A 121 -12.62 -6.34 -21.54
N ASN A 122 -11.29 -6.45 -21.49
CA ASN A 122 -10.49 -7.00 -22.57
C ASN A 122 -9.77 -8.27 -22.10
N SER A 123 -9.30 -9.09 -23.04
CA SER A 123 -8.67 -10.39 -22.75
C SER A 123 -7.55 -10.30 -21.71
N TRP A 124 -6.68 -9.28 -21.79
CA TRP A 124 -5.58 -9.11 -20.84
C TRP A 124 -6.08 -8.86 -19.42
N ASN A 125 -7.05 -7.96 -19.26
CA ASN A 125 -7.62 -7.60 -17.97
C ASN A 125 -8.46 -8.74 -17.37
N LYS A 126 -9.24 -9.42 -18.22
CA LYS A 126 -10.06 -10.57 -17.82
C LYS A 126 -9.18 -11.71 -17.31
N ASN A 127 -8.15 -12.07 -18.07
CA ASN A 127 -7.23 -13.15 -17.70
C ASN A 127 -6.35 -12.81 -16.48
N SER A 128 -6.24 -11.53 -16.09
CA SER A 128 -5.51 -11.10 -14.90
C SER A 128 -6.42 -10.76 -13.70
N GLY A 129 -7.74 -10.88 -13.86
CA GLY A 129 -8.69 -10.61 -12.78
C GLY A 129 -8.74 -9.13 -12.36
N VAL A 130 -8.57 -8.21 -13.31
CA VAL A 130 -8.58 -6.76 -13.00
C VAL A 130 -9.74 -6.00 -13.64
N VAL A 131 -10.61 -6.65 -14.41
CA VAL A 131 -11.78 -6.00 -15.02
C VAL A 131 -12.61 -5.31 -13.94
N GLY A 132 -13.01 -4.06 -14.20
CA GLY A 132 -13.80 -3.27 -13.24
C GLY A 132 -13.01 -2.68 -12.07
N LYS A 133 -11.72 -3.00 -11.90
CA LYS A 133 -10.85 -2.32 -10.94
C LYS A 133 -10.52 -0.90 -11.40
N LEU A 134 -10.29 0.00 -10.45
CA LEU A 134 -9.93 1.40 -10.75
C LEU A 134 -8.60 1.50 -11.49
N THR A 135 -8.58 2.22 -12.60
CA THR A 135 -7.38 2.61 -13.37
C THR A 135 -7.06 4.10 -13.24
N LYS A 136 -7.98 4.90 -12.68
CA LYS A 136 -7.77 6.33 -12.43
C LYS A 136 -8.67 6.84 -11.29
N ILE A 137 -8.12 7.73 -10.46
CA ILE A 137 -8.85 8.45 -9.41
C ILE A 137 -8.45 9.94 -9.45
N GLY A 138 -9.31 10.79 -9.98
CA GLY A 138 -8.97 12.17 -10.31
C GLY A 138 -7.80 12.21 -11.29
N ASN A 139 -6.69 12.82 -10.91
CA ASN A 139 -5.48 12.89 -11.75
C ASN A 139 -4.48 11.76 -11.49
N VAL A 140 -4.79 10.80 -10.62
CA VAL A 140 -3.88 9.72 -10.25
C VAL A 140 -4.19 8.47 -11.04
N SER A 141 -3.24 8.05 -11.88
CA SER A 141 -3.34 6.80 -12.65
C SER A 141 -2.99 5.58 -11.80
N ILE A 142 -3.67 4.47 -12.05
CA ILE A 142 -3.43 3.17 -11.43
C ILE A 142 -3.17 2.15 -12.54
N THR A 143 -2.15 1.33 -12.37
CA THR A 143 -1.89 0.19 -13.29
C THR A 143 -1.74 -1.10 -12.50
N TYR A 144 -1.94 -2.23 -13.18
CA TYR A 144 -1.87 -3.57 -12.60
C TYR A 144 -0.92 -4.47 -13.40
N TRP A 145 -0.43 -5.53 -12.77
CA TRP A 145 0.36 -6.57 -13.42
C TRP A 145 -0.53 -7.52 -14.23
N THR A 146 -0.75 -7.22 -15.51
CA THR A 146 -1.68 -7.99 -16.36
C THR A 146 -1.02 -9.07 -17.22
N SER A 147 0.27 -8.91 -17.54
CA SER A 147 1.06 -9.88 -18.31
C SER A 147 0.98 -11.27 -17.69
N ALA A 148 0.95 -12.32 -18.51
CA ALA A 148 0.98 -13.72 -18.05
C ALA A 148 2.43 -14.23 -17.88
N GLY A 149 2.59 -15.48 -17.45
CA GLY A 149 3.90 -16.13 -17.36
C GLY A 149 4.61 -15.85 -16.04
N TYR A 150 5.60 -14.96 -16.05
CA TYR A 150 6.46 -14.74 -14.88
C TYR A 150 5.71 -14.16 -13.67
N THR A 151 4.74 -13.29 -13.91
CA THR A 151 3.87 -12.69 -12.88
C THR A 151 2.92 -13.69 -12.23
N GLU A 152 2.50 -14.71 -12.98
CA GLU A 152 1.57 -15.76 -12.54
C GLU A 152 2.31 -16.76 -11.66
N ARG A 153 3.47 -17.25 -12.12
CA ARG A 153 4.39 -18.03 -11.28
C ARG A 153 4.85 -17.23 -10.07
N GLY A 154 5.06 -15.93 -10.24
CA GLY A 154 5.46 -15.00 -9.19
C GLY A 154 4.33 -14.65 -8.21
N ARG A 155 3.09 -15.10 -8.42
CA ARG A 155 1.93 -14.80 -7.54
C ARG A 155 1.66 -13.31 -7.34
N TYR A 156 1.90 -12.49 -8.37
CA TYR A 156 1.58 -11.06 -8.35
C TYR A 156 0.86 -10.55 -9.61
N ARG A 157 0.45 -11.44 -10.51
CA ARG A 157 -0.51 -11.11 -11.58
C ARG A 157 -1.81 -10.60 -10.96
N GLY A 158 -2.37 -9.54 -11.51
CA GLY A 158 -3.58 -8.87 -11.01
C GLY A 158 -3.37 -7.89 -9.85
N LYS A 159 -2.17 -7.88 -9.24
CA LYS A 159 -1.80 -6.93 -8.18
C LYS A 159 -1.47 -5.55 -8.76
N ILE A 160 -1.57 -4.52 -7.92
CA ILE A 160 -1.20 -3.15 -8.28
C ILE A 160 0.26 -3.10 -8.75
N LYS A 161 0.49 -2.42 -9.87
CA LYS A 161 1.82 -2.18 -10.44
C LYS A 161 2.28 -0.76 -10.18
N SER A 162 1.37 0.20 -10.30
CA SER A 162 1.69 1.60 -9.99
C SER A 162 0.48 2.38 -9.47
N LEU A 163 0.77 3.39 -8.66
CA LEU A 163 -0.18 4.42 -8.22
C LEU A 163 0.49 5.79 -8.40
N GLY A 164 0.00 6.57 -9.37
CA GLY A 164 0.67 7.79 -9.82
C GLY A 164 2.12 7.49 -10.23
N GLY A 165 3.07 8.24 -9.68
CA GLY A 165 4.50 8.03 -9.91
C GLY A 165 5.15 6.90 -9.08
N ARG A 166 4.40 6.21 -8.21
CA ARG A 166 4.95 5.18 -7.32
C ARG A 166 4.79 3.80 -7.95
N GLN A 167 5.90 3.07 -8.09
CA GLN A 167 5.92 1.69 -8.60
C GLN A 167 5.90 0.69 -7.44
N PHE A 168 5.16 -0.40 -7.61
CA PHE A 168 5.07 -1.51 -6.67
C PHE A 168 5.82 -2.71 -7.25
N GLN A 169 6.81 -3.20 -6.51
CA GLN A 169 7.59 -4.37 -6.89
C GLN A 169 7.29 -5.52 -5.95
N TYR A 170 7.24 -6.72 -6.52
CA TYR A 170 6.99 -7.96 -5.79
C TYR A 170 8.14 -8.92 -6.02
N GLU A 171 8.32 -9.82 -5.08
CA GLU A 171 9.26 -10.93 -5.22
C GLU A 171 8.79 -11.86 -6.33
N GLY A 172 9.65 -12.02 -7.33
CA GLY A 172 9.39 -12.89 -8.47
C GLY A 172 9.49 -14.37 -8.12
N TRP A 173 9.13 -15.23 -9.07
CA TRP A 173 9.34 -16.66 -8.89
C TRP A 173 10.84 -16.99 -8.98
N SER A 174 11.31 -17.77 -7.99
CA SER A 174 12.59 -18.45 -8.00
C SER A 174 12.52 -19.68 -7.08
N ASN A 175 13.36 -20.69 -7.34
CA ASN A 175 13.44 -21.87 -6.47
C ASN A 175 13.77 -21.48 -5.01
N TRP A 176 14.64 -20.48 -4.84
CA TRP A 176 15.00 -19.97 -3.52
C TRP A 176 13.84 -19.21 -2.87
N GLY A 177 13.16 -18.33 -3.61
CA GLY A 177 12.02 -17.58 -3.12
C GLY A 177 10.86 -18.47 -2.66
N GLU A 178 10.60 -19.57 -3.39
CA GLU A 178 9.61 -20.58 -2.99
C GLU A 178 10.02 -21.26 -1.68
N LYS A 179 11.27 -21.73 -1.62
CA LYS A 179 11.82 -22.35 -0.40
C LYS A 179 11.77 -21.41 0.79
N ALA A 180 12.07 -20.13 0.61
CA ALA A 180 12.03 -19.10 1.65
C ALA A 180 10.62 -18.54 1.92
N ARG A 181 9.59 -18.94 1.16
CA ARG A 181 8.19 -18.46 1.27
C ARG A 181 8.05 -16.94 1.10
N ILE A 182 8.74 -16.38 0.11
CA ILE A 182 8.72 -14.94 -0.18
C ILE A 182 8.12 -14.57 -1.55
N VAL A 183 7.92 -15.51 -2.46
CA VAL A 183 7.32 -15.27 -3.78
C VAL A 183 5.97 -14.54 -3.66
N GLY A 184 5.81 -13.48 -4.45
CA GLY A 184 4.60 -12.67 -4.52
C GLY A 184 4.44 -11.64 -3.40
N LYS A 185 5.40 -11.56 -2.47
CA LYS A 185 5.41 -10.55 -1.41
C LYS A 185 5.91 -9.20 -1.94
N LEU A 186 5.38 -8.11 -1.41
CA LEU A 186 5.75 -6.75 -1.78
C LEU A 186 7.17 -6.42 -1.32
N THR A 187 8.08 -6.10 -2.24
CA THR A 187 9.50 -5.82 -1.96
C THR A 187 9.86 -4.33 -2.05
N SER A 188 9.06 -3.52 -2.75
CA SER A 188 9.24 -2.07 -2.73
C SER A 188 8.01 -1.27 -3.14
N ILE A 189 7.95 -0.03 -2.66
CA ILE A 189 7.03 1.02 -3.16
C ILE A 189 7.84 2.28 -3.43
N GLY A 190 8.02 2.63 -4.71
CA GLY A 190 8.89 3.73 -5.12
C GLY A 190 10.32 3.53 -4.59
N LYS A 191 10.80 4.47 -3.75
CA LYS A 191 12.14 4.39 -3.12
C LYS A 191 12.15 3.66 -1.77
N LEU A 192 11.00 3.21 -1.28
CA LEU A 192 10.90 2.50 -0.01
C LEU A 192 11.10 1.01 -0.24
N LYS A 193 12.13 0.42 0.38
CA LYS A 193 12.44 -1.01 0.30
C LYS A 193 11.79 -1.79 1.43
N ILE A 194 11.34 -3.00 1.13
CA ILE A 194 10.77 -3.97 2.05
C ILE A 194 11.59 -5.25 1.89
N ASN A 195 12.11 -5.78 2.99
CA ASN A 195 12.95 -6.97 2.99
C ASN A 195 12.31 -8.06 3.85
N TYR A 196 12.49 -9.31 3.45
CA TYR A 196 12.07 -10.49 4.18
C TYR A 196 13.29 -11.31 4.61
N TYR A 197 13.09 -12.21 5.56
CA TYR A 197 14.09 -13.20 5.92
C TYR A 197 14.13 -14.31 4.87
N GLU A 198 15.24 -14.37 4.15
CA GLU A 198 15.51 -15.34 3.11
C GLU A 198 16.25 -16.54 3.70
N THR A 199 15.52 -17.41 4.40
CA THR A 199 16.04 -18.66 4.94
C THR A 199 15.02 -19.77 4.75
N ASP A 200 15.49 -20.98 4.46
CA ASP A 200 14.67 -22.16 4.36
C ASP A 200 14.83 -23.13 5.54
N TYR A 201 15.83 -22.90 6.40
CA TYR A 201 16.21 -23.76 7.53
C TYR A 201 15.76 -23.25 8.90
N ASP A 202 15.78 -21.94 9.18
CA ASP A 202 15.31 -21.40 10.46
C ASP A 202 13.81 -21.07 10.37
N ARG A 203 12.98 -21.95 10.94
CA ARG A 203 11.52 -21.80 10.91
C ARG A 203 11.04 -20.56 11.64
N GLY A 204 11.84 -20.03 12.56
CA GLY A 204 11.55 -18.79 13.29
C GLY A 204 11.63 -17.54 12.42
N TYR A 205 12.36 -17.58 11.31
CA TYR A 205 12.50 -16.42 10.42
C TYR A 205 11.90 -16.62 9.04
N LYS A 206 11.83 -17.86 8.55
CA LYS A 206 11.41 -18.22 7.19
C LYS A 206 10.25 -17.40 6.64
N GLY A 207 10.56 -16.52 5.67
CA GLY A 207 9.59 -15.69 4.96
C GLY A 207 9.02 -14.52 5.76
N LYS A 208 9.40 -14.33 7.02
CA LYS A 208 8.93 -13.23 7.86
C LYS A 208 9.52 -11.91 7.40
N LEU A 209 8.76 -10.83 7.64
CA LEU A 209 9.15 -9.46 7.35
C LEU A 209 10.37 -9.09 8.17
N LYS A 210 11.45 -8.70 7.51
CA LYS A 210 12.72 -8.32 8.14
C LYS A 210 12.82 -6.81 8.34
N SER A 211 12.37 -6.02 7.38
CA SER A 211 12.39 -4.56 7.48
C SER A 211 11.48 -3.87 6.48
N ILE A 212 11.03 -2.66 6.84
CA ILE A 212 10.43 -1.68 5.93
C ILE A 212 11.20 -0.37 6.10
N GLY A 213 11.92 0.06 5.05
CA GLY A 213 12.83 1.19 5.14
C GLY A 213 13.88 0.98 6.25
N LYS A 214 13.96 1.95 7.17
CA LYS A 214 14.87 1.87 8.34
C LYS A 214 14.30 1.11 9.54
N VAL A 215 13.04 0.69 9.50
CA VAL A 215 12.39 -0.07 10.58
C VAL A 215 12.68 -1.56 10.39
N LYS A 216 13.17 -2.22 11.44
CA LYS A 216 13.51 -3.65 11.45
C LYS A 216 12.58 -4.42 12.38
N PHE A 217 12.26 -5.65 12.01
CA PHE A 217 11.45 -6.57 12.81
C PHE A 217 12.31 -7.78 13.19
N VAL A 218 12.31 -8.12 14.47
CA VAL A 218 13.11 -9.21 15.03
C VAL A 218 12.15 -10.25 15.62
N TYR A 219 12.46 -11.52 15.40
CA TYR A 219 11.69 -12.66 15.89
C TYR A 219 12.59 -13.58 16.72
N TYR A 220 12.01 -14.55 17.40
CA TYR A 220 12.76 -15.62 18.03
C TYR A 220 13.12 -16.70 17.01
N GLY A 221 14.41 -16.87 16.72
CA GLY A 221 14.89 -17.95 15.85
C GLY A 221 14.76 -19.35 16.48
N GLU A 222 15.04 -20.37 15.68
CA GLU A 222 14.96 -21.78 16.06
C GLU A 222 16.16 -22.20 16.92
N THR A 223 16.05 -22.03 18.24
CA THR A 223 17.02 -22.50 19.23
C THR A 223 16.36 -23.50 20.19
N ARG A 224 17.14 -24.39 20.81
CA ARG A 224 16.63 -25.35 21.81
C ARG A 224 15.80 -24.68 22.90
N THR A 225 16.26 -23.53 23.40
CA THR A 225 15.56 -22.76 24.44
C THR A 225 14.24 -22.19 23.93
N ASN A 226 14.24 -21.57 22.75
CA ASN A 226 13.02 -20.98 22.17
C ASN A 226 11.99 -22.05 21.79
N SER A 227 12.44 -23.21 21.30
CA SER A 227 11.56 -24.34 20.97
C SER A 227 10.91 -24.90 22.24
N LYS A 228 11.69 -25.10 23.32
CA LYS A 228 11.13 -25.52 24.62
C LYS A 228 10.13 -24.52 25.18
N ALA A 229 10.35 -23.22 24.97
CA ALA A 229 9.45 -22.16 25.42
C ALA A 229 8.26 -21.92 24.47
N ASN A 230 8.16 -22.65 23.35
CA ASN A 230 7.13 -22.44 22.31
C ASN A 230 7.03 -20.97 21.84
N ILE A 231 8.19 -20.34 21.59
CA ILE A 231 8.27 -18.95 21.11
C ILE A 231 8.95 -18.80 19.76
N VAL A 232 9.41 -19.88 19.13
CA VAL A 232 10.01 -19.83 17.77
C VAL A 232 9.05 -19.13 16.81
N GLY A 233 9.56 -18.14 16.08
CA GLY A 233 8.81 -17.35 15.12
C GLY A 233 7.93 -16.25 15.71
N LYS A 234 7.78 -16.19 17.04
CA LYS A 234 7.05 -15.09 17.68
C LYS A 234 7.83 -13.78 17.53
N PHE A 235 7.08 -12.69 17.44
CA PHE A 235 7.63 -11.35 17.44
C PHE A 235 8.43 -11.12 18.72
N LYS A 236 9.63 -10.56 18.57
CA LYS A 236 10.49 -10.18 19.68
C LYS A 236 10.46 -8.67 19.89
N GLN A 237 10.79 -7.92 18.84
CA GLN A 237 10.87 -6.46 18.93
C GLN A 237 10.93 -5.80 17.55
N ARG A 238 10.58 -4.51 17.54
CA ARG A 238 10.75 -3.60 16.41
C ARG A 238 11.85 -2.60 16.74
N LEU A 239 12.76 -2.37 15.81
CA LEU A 239 13.91 -1.49 15.97
C LEU A 239 13.95 -0.41 14.89
N GLY A 240 14.48 0.76 15.23
CA GLY A 240 14.65 1.87 14.30
C GLY A 240 13.37 2.67 14.04
N LYS A 241 13.54 3.79 13.34
CA LYS A 241 12.47 4.69 12.91
C LYS A 241 12.75 5.15 11.49
N ASP A 242 11.72 5.23 10.67
CA ASP A 242 11.80 5.82 9.33
C ASP A 242 10.78 6.95 9.25
N LEU A 243 11.24 8.18 9.05
CA LEU A 243 10.39 9.38 9.09
C LEU A 243 9.39 9.44 7.94
N ARG A 244 9.54 8.58 6.92
CA ARG A 244 8.64 8.52 5.77
C ARG A 244 7.40 7.67 6.03
N LEU A 245 7.38 6.90 7.12
CA LEU A 245 6.31 5.94 7.37
C LEU A 245 5.91 5.78 8.84
N THR A 246 4.76 5.15 9.03
CA THR A 246 4.27 4.62 10.30
C THR A 246 3.98 3.12 10.16
N ILE A 247 4.12 2.37 11.26
CA ILE A 247 3.81 0.94 11.35
C ILE A 247 2.78 0.74 12.46
N HIS A 248 1.63 0.18 12.09
CA HIS A 248 0.59 -0.28 13.00
C HIS A 248 0.66 -1.81 13.13
#